data_AF-A0A6B0V7F8-F1
#
_entry.id   AF-A0A6B0V7F8-F1
#
_cell.length_a   1.000
_cell.length_b   1.000
_cell.length_c   1.000
_cell.angle_alpha   90.00
_cell.angle_beta   90.00
_cell.angle_gamma   90.00
#
_symmetry.space_group_name_H-M   'P 1'
#
loop_
_entity.id
_entity.type
_entity.pdbx_description
1 polymer ?
#
loop_
_entity_poly.entity_id
_entity_poly.type
_entity_poly.pdbx_seq_one_letter_code
_entity_poly.pdbx_strand_id
1 'polypeptide(L)'
;HWHGAVESGKNVFNSHDECERKCRIPDFGPCAKGVSSSCKSMDTNWYRFDMKTLTCREMRWNECPNGEGNAFALFYQCNQRCGRFVRDKCRMPIQNMSICSTVTTRYGYNYVDQMCEEFQGCDAGGNSFPSAKMCWEPCAKNTRSPCVMRPDFKYHGFFKRYYYDIKNNTCKSAWISGNGVPGNTNLFWSMDDCESACRGSCSCLARENVNVCTFPPKVAALGRGFEAWFYDSKVGKCSKFFSRHTKSELRLNRFDNETQCNDKCRADVPRLCFEKPENGGHQGSKSMWTYDSSVSQCVFFQWTGGDTGGKNVF
;
A
#
# COMPACT_ATOMS: atom_id res chain seq x y z
N HIS A 1 28.86 -35.54 16.82
CA HIS A 1 28.02 -34.37 17.14
C HIS A 1 27.71 -33.60 15.86
N TRP A 2 26.57 -32.91 15.80
CA TRP A 2 26.26 -31.96 14.73
C TRP A 2 26.79 -30.58 15.13
N HIS A 3 27.82 -30.07 14.43
CA HIS A 3 28.12 -28.64 14.43
C HIS A 3 27.39 -28.01 13.25
N GLY A 4 26.17 -27.52 13.50
CA GLY A 4 25.44 -26.73 12.51
C GLY A 4 26.16 -25.42 12.25
N ALA A 5 26.69 -25.24 11.04
CA ALA A 5 27.22 -23.96 10.61
C ALA A 5 26.08 -22.92 10.58
N VAL A 6 26.38 -21.69 11.00
CA VAL A 6 25.40 -20.59 11.01
C VAL A 6 25.04 -20.24 9.56
N GLU A 7 23.77 -20.40 9.17
CA GLU A 7 23.29 -19.93 7.86
C GLU A 7 23.56 -18.43 7.70
N SER A 8 24.04 -18.03 6.51
CA SER A 8 24.39 -16.63 6.22
C SER A 8 23.16 -15.72 6.29
N GLY A 9 23.02 -14.98 7.39
CA GLY A 9 21.83 -14.21 7.76
C GLY A 9 21.66 -12.87 7.01
N LYS A 10 21.97 -12.80 5.71
CA LYS A 10 21.91 -11.57 4.92
C LYS A 10 20.71 -11.53 3.97
N ASN A 11 20.24 -10.33 3.62
CA ASN A 11 19.13 -10.11 2.65
C ASN A 11 19.57 -10.31 1.19
N VAL A 12 20.29 -11.40 0.88
CA VAL A 12 20.93 -11.63 -0.41
C VAL A 12 20.81 -13.11 -0.78
N PHE A 13 19.99 -13.41 -1.78
CA PHE A 13 19.56 -14.76 -2.16
C PHE A 13 20.01 -15.13 -3.57
N ASN A 14 20.27 -16.42 -3.79
CA ASN A 14 20.75 -16.91 -5.09
C ASN A 14 19.60 -17.10 -6.11
N SER A 15 18.36 -17.20 -5.64
CA SER A 15 17.17 -17.33 -6.49
C SER A 15 15.99 -16.50 -5.97
N HIS A 16 15.08 -16.19 -6.89
CA HIS A 16 13.79 -15.58 -6.58
C HIS A 16 13.03 -16.43 -5.56
N ASP A 17 12.95 -17.74 -5.77
CA ASP A 17 12.12 -18.63 -4.94
C ASP A 17 12.71 -18.85 -3.54
N GLU A 18 14.04 -18.73 -3.37
CA GLU A 18 14.66 -18.65 -2.04
C GLU A 18 14.20 -17.38 -1.30
N CYS A 19 14.24 -16.22 -1.96
CA CYS A 19 13.77 -14.95 -1.41
C CYS A 19 12.26 -14.97 -1.08
N GLU A 20 11.43 -15.50 -1.99
CA GLU A 20 9.99 -15.64 -1.78
C GLU A 20 9.71 -16.51 -0.56
N ARG A 21 10.37 -17.67 -0.45
CA ARG A 21 10.19 -18.61 0.67
C ARG A 21 10.74 -18.07 2.00
N LYS A 22 11.92 -17.43 2.01
CA LYS A 22 12.56 -16.93 3.24
C LYS A 22 11.97 -15.61 3.73
N CYS A 23 11.45 -14.74 2.86
CA CYS A 23 10.99 -13.41 3.25
C CYS A 23 9.54 -13.08 2.88
N ARG A 24 9.18 -13.18 1.58
CA ARG A 24 7.90 -12.63 1.11
C ARG A 24 6.69 -13.45 1.54
N ILE A 25 6.80 -14.78 1.51
CA ILE A 25 5.76 -15.71 1.97
C ILE A 25 5.47 -15.52 3.47
N PRO A 26 6.49 -15.46 4.35
CA PRO A 26 6.32 -15.01 5.72
C PRO A 26 5.68 -13.62 5.87
N ASP A 27 6.08 -12.62 5.07
CA ASP A 27 5.58 -11.25 5.24
C ASP A 27 4.12 -11.05 4.78
N PHE A 28 3.59 -11.92 3.90
CA PHE A 28 2.13 -12.01 3.70
C PHE A 28 1.39 -12.41 4.99
N GLY A 29 2.04 -13.17 5.87
CA GLY A 29 1.48 -13.64 7.14
C GLY A 29 0.13 -14.34 6.94
N PRO A 30 -0.95 -13.90 7.61
CA PRO A 30 -2.30 -14.42 7.38
C PRO A 30 -2.74 -14.42 5.91
N CYS A 31 -2.29 -13.46 5.08
CA CYS A 31 -2.70 -13.38 3.67
C CYS A 31 -2.16 -14.54 2.82
N ALA A 32 -1.08 -15.22 3.24
CA ALA A 32 -0.58 -16.44 2.58
C ALA A 32 -1.22 -17.74 3.10
N LYS A 33 -2.01 -17.68 4.18
CA LYS A 33 -2.62 -18.87 4.79
C LYS A 33 -3.72 -19.48 3.91
N GLY A 34 -4.01 -20.75 4.17
CA GLY A 34 -5.07 -21.47 3.46
C GLY A 34 -6.46 -20.98 3.83
N VAL A 35 -7.46 -21.63 3.24
CA VAL A 35 -8.85 -21.67 3.70
C VAL A 35 -9.30 -23.13 3.66
N SER A 36 -10.28 -23.52 4.48
CA SER A 36 -10.76 -24.90 4.46
C SER A 36 -11.62 -25.14 3.23
N SER A 37 -11.49 -26.32 2.63
CA SER A 37 -12.31 -26.79 1.51
C SER A 37 -13.38 -27.82 1.91
N SER A 38 -13.48 -28.13 3.21
CA SER A 38 -14.16 -29.31 3.74
C SER A 38 -15.24 -28.90 4.74
N CYS A 39 -16.24 -28.18 4.25
CA CYS A 39 -17.28 -27.54 5.05
C CYS A 39 -18.57 -27.37 4.24
N LYS A 40 -19.69 -27.21 4.95
CA LYS A 40 -20.96 -26.81 4.33
C LYS A 40 -20.92 -25.31 3.98
N SER A 41 -21.64 -24.93 2.93
CA SER A 41 -21.87 -23.53 2.58
C SER A 41 -22.40 -22.75 3.80
N MET A 42 -21.94 -21.52 3.97
CA MET A 42 -22.39 -20.60 5.03
C MET A 42 -23.28 -19.52 4.41
N ASP A 43 -24.28 -19.04 5.15
CA ASP A 43 -25.16 -17.93 4.72
C ASP A 43 -24.47 -16.55 4.77
N THR A 44 -23.21 -16.51 5.22
CA THR A 44 -22.38 -15.30 5.29
C THR A 44 -21.28 -15.37 4.24
N ASN A 45 -21.25 -14.40 3.34
CA ASN A 45 -20.21 -14.28 2.32
C ASN A 45 -18.89 -13.84 2.98
N TRP A 46 -17.85 -14.66 2.85
CA TRP A 46 -16.51 -14.35 3.35
C TRP A 46 -15.58 -13.93 2.20
N TYR A 47 -14.55 -13.16 2.53
CA TYR A 47 -13.53 -12.69 1.59
C TYR A 47 -12.15 -13.21 1.99
N ARG A 48 -11.31 -13.53 1.02
CA ARG A 48 -9.93 -13.99 1.22
C ARG A 48 -8.95 -13.28 0.30
N PHE A 49 -7.67 -13.23 0.68
CA PHE A 49 -6.61 -12.83 -0.24
C PHE A 49 -6.14 -14.03 -1.06
N ASP A 50 -6.18 -13.91 -2.38
CA ASP A 50 -5.67 -14.92 -3.28
C ASP A 50 -4.24 -14.59 -3.73
N MET A 51 -3.31 -15.41 -3.26
CA MET A 51 -1.87 -15.32 -3.54
C MET A 51 -1.52 -15.41 -5.04
N LYS A 52 -2.37 -16.02 -5.88
CA LYS A 52 -2.07 -16.22 -7.31
C LYS A 52 -2.37 -14.97 -8.13
N THR A 53 -3.49 -14.29 -7.85
CA THR A 53 -3.87 -13.03 -8.51
C THR A 53 -3.33 -11.81 -7.78
N LEU A 54 -2.92 -11.96 -6.52
CA LEU A 54 -2.62 -10.88 -5.58
C LEU A 54 -3.82 -9.91 -5.47
N THR A 55 -4.99 -10.47 -5.19
CA THR A 55 -6.23 -9.71 -4.98
C THR A 55 -7.03 -10.26 -3.82
N CYS A 56 -7.72 -9.40 -3.08
CA CYS A 56 -8.87 -9.85 -2.30
C CYS A 56 -9.98 -10.31 -3.25
N ARG A 57 -10.67 -11.39 -2.90
CA ARG A 57 -11.85 -11.89 -3.60
C ARG A 57 -12.83 -12.50 -2.61
N GLU A 58 -14.07 -12.68 -3.04
CA GLU A 58 -15.04 -13.52 -2.35
C GLU A 58 -14.56 -14.98 -2.32
N MET A 59 -14.96 -15.68 -1.26
CA MET A 59 -14.70 -17.11 -1.08
C MET A 59 -15.74 -17.93 -1.86
N ARG A 60 -15.29 -19.03 -2.45
CA ARG A 60 -16.15 -19.93 -3.23
C ARG A 60 -17.12 -20.66 -2.29
N TRP A 61 -18.23 -21.17 -2.83
CA TRP A 61 -19.24 -21.93 -2.06
C TRP A 61 -18.68 -23.10 -1.24
N ASN A 62 -17.53 -23.64 -1.64
CA ASN A 62 -16.82 -24.74 -0.99
C ASN A 62 -15.58 -24.29 -0.19
N GLU A 63 -15.30 -22.99 -0.07
CA GLU A 63 -14.22 -22.41 0.73
C GLU A 63 -14.81 -21.80 2.01
N CYS A 64 -14.25 -22.07 3.19
CA CYS A 64 -14.69 -21.47 4.46
C CYS A 64 -13.53 -21.09 5.40
N PRO A 65 -13.77 -20.24 6.43
CA PRO A 65 -12.75 -19.85 7.40
C PRO A 65 -12.11 -21.06 8.11
N ASN A 66 -10.78 -21.06 8.22
CA ASN A 66 -10.01 -22.08 8.94
C ASN A 66 -9.38 -21.58 10.26
N GLY A 67 -9.69 -20.35 10.67
CA GLY A 67 -9.11 -19.70 11.85
C GLY A 67 -7.73 -19.06 11.65
N GLU A 68 -7.04 -19.29 10.52
CA GLU A 68 -5.68 -18.76 10.30
C GLU A 68 -5.63 -17.29 9.83
N GLY A 69 -6.77 -16.61 9.73
CA GLY A 69 -6.85 -15.18 9.45
C GLY A 69 -6.81 -14.76 7.97
N ASN A 70 -6.88 -15.70 7.00
CA ASN A 70 -7.11 -15.37 5.58
C ASN A 70 -8.61 -15.35 5.19
N ALA A 71 -9.48 -15.13 6.17
CA ALA A 71 -10.93 -15.05 5.97
C ALA A 71 -11.44 -13.80 6.71
N PHE A 72 -12.07 -12.91 5.96
CA PHE A 72 -12.52 -11.60 6.41
C PHE A 72 -14.02 -11.45 6.13
N ALA A 73 -14.79 -10.91 7.07
CA ALA A 73 -16.23 -10.74 6.92
C ALA A 73 -16.60 -9.65 5.90
N LEU A 74 -15.66 -8.76 5.56
CA LEU A 74 -15.87 -7.67 4.60
C LEU A 74 -14.70 -7.58 3.60
N PHE A 75 -15.01 -7.29 2.34
CA PHE A 75 -14.02 -6.96 1.32
C PHE A 75 -13.07 -5.83 1.76
N TYR A 76 -13.61 -4.83 2.47
CA TYR A 76 -12.84 -3.73 3.04
C TYR A 76 -11.84 -4.16 4.13
N GLN A 77 -12.14 -5.22 4.90
CA GLN A 77 -11.21 -5.77 5.90
C GLN A 77 -10.09 -6.57 5.25
N CYS A 78 -10.41 -7.42 4.25
CA CYS A 78 -9.39 -8.11 3.46
C CYS A 78 -8.44 -7.11 2.80
N ASN A 79 -8.98 -6.08 2.15
CA ASN A 79 -8.17 -5.06 1.49
C ASN A 79 -7.37 -4.20 2.49
N GLN A 80 -7.82 -3.99 3.73
CA GLN A 80 -6.95 -3.36 4.75
C GLN A 80 -5.74 -4.27 5.03
N ARG A 81 -5.97 -5.55 5.40
CA ARG A 81 -4.91 -6.46 5.86
C ARG A 81 -3.95 -6.91 4.77
N CYS A 82 -4.46 -7.10 3.56
CA CYS A 82 -3.70 -7.65 2.44
C CYS A 82 -3.51 -6.66 1.27
N GLY A 83 -4.06 -5.44 1.37
CA GLY A 83 -4.00 -4.43 0.32
C GLY A 83 -2.60 -3.98 -0.08
N ARG A 84 -1.65 -3.98 0.88
CA ARG A 84 -0.24 -3.67 0.58
C ARG A 84 0.35 -4.58 -0.51
N PHE A 85 -0.14 -5.80 -0.61
CA PHE A 85 0.28 -6.81 -1.58
C PHE A 85 -0.45 -6.76 -2.92
N VAL A 86 -1.62 -6.12 -2.99
CA VAL A 86 -2.46 -6.11 -4.20
C VAL A 86 -1.76 -5.36 -5.32
N ARG A 87 -1.71 -5.91 -6.54
CA ARG A 87 -1.03 -5.23 -7.67
C ARG A 87 -1.89 -4.11 -8.27
N ASP A 88 -3.16 -4.38 -8.54
CA ASP A 88 -4.12 -3.38 -9.02
C ASP A 88 -4.69 -2.56 -7.85
N LYS A 89 -3.97 -1.50 -7.45
CA LYS A 89 -4.41 -0.58 -6.40
C LYS A 89 -5.72 0.16 -6.76
N CYS A 90 -6.01 0.31 -8.05
CA CYS A 90 -7.16 1.05 -8.56
C CYS A 90 -8.48 0.31 -8.36
N ARG A 91 -8.45 -1.03 -8.25
CA ARG A 91 -9.63 -1.86 -7.92
C ARG A 91 -9.83 -2.12 -6.43
N MET A 92 -8.93 -1.63 -5.57
CA MET A 92 -9.15 -1.66 -4.13
C MET A 92 -10.09 -0.51 -3.72
N PRO A 93 -10.93 -0.67 -2.68
CA PRO A 93 -11.64 0.47 -2.09
C PRO A 93 -10.62 1.48 -1.52
N ILE A 94 -10.98 2.77 -1.50
CA ILE A 94 -10.20 3.81 -0.82
C ILE A 94 -10.17 3.49 0.68
N GLN A 95 -9.01 3.70 1.31
CA GLN A 95 -8.74 3.20 2.66
C GLN A 95 -8.40 4.35 3.61
N ASN A 96 -9.37 4.75 4.44
CA ASN A 96 -9.05 5.63 5.56
C ASN A 96 -8.31 4.82 6.64
N MET A 97 -6.98 4.98 6.66
CA MET A 97 -6.14 4.48 7.74
C MET A 97 -6.50 5.20 9.03
N SER A 98 -7.11 4.49 9.97
CA SER A 98 -7.50 5.03 11.29
C SER A 98 -6.31 5.54 12.13
N ILE A 99 -5.08 5.29 11.69
CA ILE A 99 -3.83 5.64 12.36
C ILE A 99 -2.80 5.97 11.27
N CYS A 100 -2.16 7.14 11.34
CA CYS A 100 -1.11 7.55 10.42
C CYS A 100 0.07 8.21 11.16
N SER A 101 1.26 8.12 10.58
CA SER A 101 2.47 8.78 11.10
C SER A 101 2.31 10.30 11.20
N THR A 102 1.75 10.81 10.12
CA THR A 102 1.55 12.17 9.68
C THR A 102 0.37 12.04 8.74
N VAL A 103 -0.76 12.65 9.12
CA VAL A 103 -1.91 12.71 8.22
C VAL A 103 -1.56 13.72 7.12
N THR A 104 -1.75 13.31 5.87
CA THR A 104 -1.40 14.06 4.66
C THR A 104 -2.56 13.96 3.68
N THR A 105 -2.72 14.99 2.83
CA THR A 105 -3.60 14.86 1.67
C THR A 105 -3.10 13.74 0.76
N ARG A 106 -3.94 12.72 0.57
CA ARG A 106 -3.74 11.59 -0.33
C ARG A 106 -4.91 11.50 -1.31
N TYR A 107 -4.71 10.70 -2.34
CA TYR A 107 -5.68 10.51 -3.41
C TYR A 107 -5.94 9.02 -3.61
N GLY A 108 -7.20 8.63 -3.77
CA GLY A 108 -7.59 7.24 -4.01
C GLY A 108 -8.51 7.15 -5.21
N TYR A 109 -8.39 6.10 -6.03
CA TYR A 109 -9.29 5.91 -7.16
C TYR A 109 -10.56 5.20 -6.70
N ASN A 110 -11.70 5.87 -6.76
CA ASN A 110 -12.99 5.25 -6.61
C ASN A 110 -13.37 4.62 -7.97
N TYR A 111 -13.40 3.29 -8.03
CA TYR A 111 -13.71 2.56 -9.25
C TYR A 111 -15.21 2.53 -9.59
N VAL A 112 -16.09 2.89 -8.64
CA VAL A 112 -17.54 2.97 -8.84
C VAL A 112 -17.87 4.27 -9.57
N ASP A 113 -17.45 5.39 -9.00
CA ASP A 113 -17.64 6.74 -9.55
C ASP A 113 -16.56 7.12 -10.59
N GLN A 114 -15.65 6.20 -10.87
CA GLN A 114 -14.55 6.28 -11.84
C GLN A 114 -13.61 7.49 -11.71
N MET A 115 -13.52 8.08 -10.52
CA MET A 115 -12.77 9.30 -10.25
C MET A 115 -11.70 9.14 -9.15
N CYS A 116 -10.70 10.03 -9.13
CA CYS A 116 -9.80 10.16 -7.99
C CYS A 116 -10.40 11.10 -6.95
N GLU A 117 -10.56 10.60 -5.73
CA GLU A 117 -11.01 11.37 -4.57
C GLU A 117 -9.84 11.80 -3.71
N GLU A 118 -9.93 13.00 -3.14
CA GLU A 118 -9.03 13.49 -2.10
C GLU A 118 -9.44 12.91 -0.73
N PHE A 119 -8.48 12.48 0.08
CA PHE A 119 -8.73 12.06 1.46
C PHE A 119 -7.53 12.36 2.36
N GLN A 120 -7.76 12.41 3.66
CA GLN A 120 -6.71 12.60 4.66
C GLN A 120 -6.18 11.25 5.14
N GLY A 121 -4.91 10.95 4.89
CA GLY A 121 -4.31 9.64 5.14
C GLY A 121 -2.78 9.61 4.98
N CYS A 122 -2.23 8.43 4.74
CA CYS A 122 -0.79 8.22 4.57
C CYS A 122 -0.50 6.98 3.70
N ASP A 123 0.75 6.52 3.65
CA ASP A 123 1.15 5.42 2.75
C ASP A 123 0.92 4.03 3.34
N ALA A 124 -0.26 3.48 3.08
CA ALA A 124 -0.59 2.08 3.38
C ALA A 124 0.14 1.07 2.48
N GLY A 125 0.70 1.50 1.35
CA GLY A 125 0.85 0.66 0.16
C GLY A 125 -0.51 0.23 -0.45
N GLY A 126 -1.61 0.90 -0.12
CA GLY A 126 -2.97 0.57 -0.59
C GLY A 126 -3.43 1.45 -1.75
N ASN A 127 -4.74 1.70 -1.86
CA ASN A 127 -5.30 2.73 -2.75
C ASN A 127 -5.08 4.13 -2.12
N SER A 128 -3.83 4.58 -2.16
CA SER A 128 -3.35 5.82 -1.55
C SER A 128 -2.16 6.36 -2.33
N PHE A 129 -2.40 7.35 -3.17
CA PHE A 129 -1.43 8.03 -4.02
C PHE A 129 -1.08 9.41 -3.44
N PRO A 130 0.18 9.90 -3.58
CA PRO A 130 0.61 11.17 -2.98
C PRO A 130 0.23 12.42 -3.80
N SER A 131 -0.35 12.26 -4.99
CA SER A 131 -0.89 13.35 -5.80
C SER A 131 -2.03 12.86 -6.68
N ALA A 132 -2.96 13.75 -7.05
CA ALA A 132 -4.06 13.42 -7.94
C ALA A 132 -3.56 12.87 -9.28
N LYS A 133 -2.47 13.43 -9.83
CA LYS A 133 -1.77 12.91 -11.02
C LYS A 133 -1.37 11.44 -10.89
N MET A 134 -0.78 11.05 -9.76
CA MET A 134 -0.36 9.65 -9.52
C MET A 134 -1.53 8.69 -9.27
N CYS A 135 -2.74 9.19 -9.04
CA CYS A 135 -3.97 8.40 -9.04
C CYS A 135 -4.59 8.32 -10.46
N TRP A 136 -4.81 9.47 -11.09
CA TRP A 136 -5.51 9.61 -12.37
C TRP A 136 -4.77 8.93 -13.53
N GLU A 137 -3.46 9.13 -13.68
CA GLU A 137 -2.68 8.58 -14.79
C GLU A 137 -2.65 7.04 -14.87
N PRO A 138 -2.43 6.28 -13.78
CA PRO A 138 -2.52 4.82 -13.83
C PRO A 138 -3.95 4.30 -13.84
N CYS A 139 -4.86 4.86 -13.02
CA CYS A 139 -6.17 4.24 -12.79
C CYS A 139 -7.22 4.57 -13.86
N ALA A 140 -7.23 5.81 -14.37
CA ALA A 140 -8.24 6.27 -15.33
C ALA A 140 -7.76 6.23 -16.80
N LYS A 141 -6.55 5.68 -17.07
CA LYS A 141 -5.93 5.64 -18.40
C LYS A 141 -6.85 5.19 -19.54
N ASN A 142 -7.75 4.24 -19.25
CA ASN A 142 -8.64 3.63 -20.23
C ASN A 142 -10.09 4.16 -20.17
N THR A 143 -10.45 5.02 -19.20
CA THR A 143 -11.83 5.47 -19.01
C THR A 143 -12.23 6.67 -19.88
N ARG A 144 -11.25 7.30 -20.56
CA ARG A 144 -11.42 8.58 -21.28
C ARG A 144 -11.87 9.75 -20.38
N SER A 145 -11.63 9.68 -19.06
CA SER A 145 -11.96 10.77 -18.14
C SER A 145 -11.31 12.11 -18.59
N PRO A 146 -12.08 13.21 -18.71
CA PRO A 146 -11.57 14.56 -18.96
C PRO A 146 -10.42 14.96 -18.03
N CYS A 147 -10.43 14.51 -16.78
CA CYS A 147 -9.46 14.89 -15.76
C CYS A 147 -8.03 14.36 -16.03
N VAL A 148 -7.88 13.37 -16.92
CA VAL A 148 -6.59 12.84 -17.38
C VAL A 148 -6.09 13.54 -18.66
N MET A 149 -6.99 14.20 -19.40
CA MET A 149 -6.69 14.84 -20.67
C MET A 149 -5.97 16.18 -20.47
N ARG A 150 -5.24 16.62 -21.51
CA ARG A 150 -4.70 17.98 -21.55
C ARG A 150 -5.84 18.96 -21.94
N PRO A 151 -5.79 20.23 -21.50
CA PRO A 151 -6.64 21.27 -22.05
C PRO A 151 -6.18 21.61 -23.48
N ASP A 152 -6.87 21.08 -24.48
CA ASP A 152 -6.54 21.17 -25.91
C ASP A 152 -6.80 22.56 -26.57
N PHE A 153 -6.23 23.65 -26.02
CA PHE A 153 -6.60 25.02 -26.42
C PHE A 153 -5.44 25.92 -26.83
N LYS A 154 -5.68 26.67 -27.91
CA LYS A 154 -4.93 27.89 -28.25
C LYS A 154 -5.43 29.01 -27.33
N TYR A 155 -4.53 29.60 -26.54
CA TYR A 155 -4.82 30.62 -25.52
C TYR A 155 -5.11 32.02 -26.10
N HIS A 156 -5.84 32.11 -27.20
CA HIS A 156 -6.14 33.34 -27.93
C HIS A 156 -7.61 33.36 -28.38
N GLY A 157 -8.51 33.86 -27.54
CA GLY A 157 -9.92 33.97 -27.89
C GLY A 157 -10.80 34.63 -26.83
N PHE A 158 -12.11 34.58 -27.05
CA PHE A 158 -13.09 35.45 -26.40
C PHE A 158 -14.06 34.72 -25.46
N PHE A 159 -13.91 33.40 -25.28
CA PHE A 159 -14.78 32.61 -24.41
C PHE A 159 -14.03 32.11 -23.18
N LYS A 160 -14.44 32.53 -21.98
CA LYS A 160 -13.93 31.98 -20.72
C LYS A 160 -14.44 30.55 -20.55
N ARG A 161 -13.55 29.59 -20.35
CA ARG A 161 -13.87 28.19 -19.98
C ARG A 161 -12.98 27.73 -18.83
N TYR A 162 -13.38 26.64 -18.18
CA TYR A 162 -12.69 26.06 -17.03
C TYR A 162 -12.05 24.72 -17.43
N TYR A 163 -10.94 24.36 -16.78
CA TYR A 163 -10.20 23.12 -17.00
C TYR A 163 -9.52 22.65 -15.71
N TYR A 164 -9.32 21.34 -15.57
CA TYR A 164 -8.68 20.72 -14.42
C TYR A 164 -7.16 20.63 -14.59
N ASP A 165 -6.40 21.22 -13.66
CA ASP A 165 -4.95 21.06 -13.57
C ASP A 165 -4.59 19.88 -12.66
N ILE A 166 -4.52 18.70 -13.27
CA ILE A 166 -4.09 17.43 -12.69
C ILE A 166 -2.78 17.49 -11.87
N LYS A 167 -1.86 18.42 -12.15
CA LYS A 167 -0.61 18.57 -11.38
C LYS A 167 -0.85 19.21 -10.02
N ASN A 168 -1.84 20.09 -9.91
CA ASN A 168 -2.10 20.94 -8.76
C ASN A 168 -3.45 20.63 -8.06
N ASN A 169 -4.14 19.55 -8.48
CA ASN A 169 -5.51 19.20 -8.06
C ASN A 169 -6.46 20.41 -7.96
N THR A 170 -6.53 21.25 -9.00
CA THR A 170 -7.31 22.49 -8.97
C THR A 170 -7.96 22.76 -10.32
N CYS A 171 -9.21 23.20 -10.32
CA CYS A 171 -9.81 23.79 -11.51
C CYS A 171 -9.33 25.23 -11.72
N LYS A 172 -9.07 25.57 -12.97
CA LYS A 172 -8.55 26.86 -13.43
C LYS A 172 -9.38 27.35 -14.61
N SER A 173 -9.24 28.62 -14.99
CA SER A 173 -9.95 29.17 -16.15
C SER A 173 -9.01 29.85 -17.14
N ALA A 174 -9.37 29.78 -18.43
CA ALA A 174 -8.67 30.45 -19.51
C ALA A 174 -9.67 31.01 -20.54
N TRP A 175 -9.20 31.96 -21.36
CA TRP A 175 -9.94 32.47 -22.52
C TRP A 175 -9.51 31.71 -23.77
N ILE A 176 -10.49 31.14 -24.50
CA ILE A 176 -10.25 30.27 -25.65
C ILE A 176 -11.03 30.72 -26.90
N SER A 177 -10.60 30.27 -28.08
CA SER A 177 -11.22 30.61 -29.38
C SER A 177 -12.50 29.82 -29.70
N GLY A 178 -12.76 28.71 -28.99
CA GLY A 178 -13.90 27.83 -29.24
C GLY A 178 -15.12 28.18 -28.40
N ASN A 179 -16.31 28.17 -29.00
CA ASN A 179 -17.56 28.42 -28.29
C ASN A 179 -18.11 27.16 -27.58
N GLY A 180 -17.87 25.96 -28.11
CA GLY A 180 -18.33 24.70 -27.50
C GLY A 180 -17.40 24.13 -26.44
N VAL A 181 -17.95 23.26 -25.58
CA VAL A 181 -17.21 22.33 -24.71
C VAL A 181 -17.48 20.91 -25.25
N PRO A 182 -16.52 20.28 -25.97
CA PRO A 182 -16.69 18.90 -26.44
C PRO A 182 -16.59 17.93 -25.27
N GLY A 183 -17.58 17.05 -25.09
CA GLY A 183 -17.69 16.14 -23.92
C GLY A 183 -16.59 15.07 -23.76
N ASN A 184 -15.56 15.08 -24.61
CA ASN A 184 -14.35 14.26 -24.50
C ASN A 184 -13.09 15.16 -24.46
N THR A 185 -13.13 16.27 -23.72
CA THR A 185 -11.99 17.19 -23.54
C THR A 185 -11.92 17.67 -22.09
N ASN A 186 -10.73 18.09 -21.63
CA ASN A 186 -10.56 18.76 -20.34
C ASN A 186 -11.06 20.22 -20.43
N LEU A 187 -12.38 20.39 -20.58
CA LEU A 187 -13.10 21.65 -20.52
C LEU A 187 -14.44 21.50 -19.80
N PHE A 188 -14.83 22.60 -19.16
CA PHE A 188 -16.08 22.74 -18.42
C PHE A 188 -16.66 24.15 -18.62
N TRP A 189 -17.99 24.27 -18.51
CA TRP A 189 -18.70 25.54 -18.72
C TRP A 189 -18.58 26.47 -17.51
N SER A 190 -18.73 25.92 -16.30
CA SER A 190 -18.53 26.58 -15.01
C SER A 190 -17.33 26.02 -14.24
N MET A 191 -17.02 26.64 -13.09
CA MET A 191 -16.03 26.10 -12.16
C MET A 191 -16.58 24.84 -11.48
N ASP A 192 -17.85 24.86 -11.09
CA ASP A 192 -18.51 23.81 -10.32
C ASP A 192 -18.66 22.51 -11.13
N ASP A 193 -18.88 22.60 -12.44
CA ASP A 193 -18.81 21.46 -13.38
C ASP A 193 -17.43 20.76 -13.31
N CYS A 194 -16.35 21.55 -13.29
CA CYS A 194 -14.97 21.05 -13.27
C CYS A 194 -14.62 20.42 -11.92
N GLU A 195 -14.96 21.11 -10.83
CA GLU A 195 -14.70 20.66 -9.47
C GLU A 195 -15.49 19.36 -9.19
N SER A 196 -16.77 19.31 -9.55
CA SER A 196 -17.62 18.12 -9.38
C SER A 196 -17.14 16.93 -10.23
N ALA A 197 -16.64 17.17 -11.45
CA ALA A 197 -16.14 16.10 -12.31
C ALA A 197 -14.75 15.57 -11.91
N CYS A 198 -13.90 16.39 -11.29
CA CYS A 198 -12.47 16.06 -11.12
C CYS A 198 -11.93 16.11 -9.67
N ARG A 199 -12.72 16.50 -8.66
CA ARG A 199 -12.27 16.64 -7.25
C ARG A 199 -13.28 16.06 -6.24
N GLY A 200 -13.40 14.74 -6.21
CA GLY A 200 -14.22 14.00 -5.22
C GLY A 200 -13.57 13.93 -3.82
N SER A 201 -14.28 13.41 -2.82
CA SER A 201 -13.82 13.35 -1.41
C SER A 201 -14.43 12.19 -0.60
N CYS A 202 -13.58 11.37 0.06
CA CYS A 202 -14.01 10.18 0.82
C CYS A 202 -14.45 10.52 2.26
N SER A 203 -15.67 10.14 2.67
CA SER A 203 -16.15 10.21 4.07
C SER A 203 -16.25 8.82 4.71
N CYS A 204 -15.18 8.36 5.38
CA CYS A 204 -14.87 6.92 5.52
C CYS A 204 -14.28 6.59 6.93
N LEU A 205 -14.87 5.68 7.76
CA LEU A 205 -14.50 5.44 9.18
C LEU A 205 -14.65 3.97 9.70
N ALA A 206 -13.69 3.42 10.48
CA ALA A 206 -13.81 2.14 11.26
C ALA A 206 -12.66 1.84 12.28
N ARG A 207 -12.87 0.95 13.28
CA ARG A 207 -11.93 0.54 14.39
C ARG A 207 -11.77 -1.04 14.41
N GLU A 208 -11.29 -1.86 15.37
CA GLU A 208 -10.60 -1.77 16.69
C GLU A 208 -9.97 -3.15 17.13
N ASN A 209 -9.27 -3.21 18.29
CA ASN A 209 -8.99 -4.36 19.22
C ASN A 209 -8.12 -5.58 18.78
N VAL A 210 -7.54 -6.41 19.66
CA VAL A 210 -6.76 -6.16 20.92
C VAL A 210 -5.51 -7.07 20.98
N ASN A 211 -4.33 -6.48 21.18
CA ASN A 211 -2.96 -7.02 21.35
C ASN A 211 -2.06 -5.77 21.51
N VAL A 212 -0.84 -5.81 22.07
CA VAL A 212 0.06 -4.63 22.01
C VAL A 212 0.33 -4.17 20.58
N CYS A 213 0.41 -5.10 19.64
CA CYS A 213 0.55 -4.82 18.22
C CYS A 213 -0.76 -4.33 17.57
N THR A 214 -1.95 -4.61 18.13
CA THR A 214 -3.23 -4.12 17.56
C THR A 214 -3.85 -2.95 18.34
N PHE A 215 -3.24 -2.52 19.44
CA PHE A 215 -3.65 -1.30 20.15
C PHE A 215 -3.40 -0.08 19.25
N PRO A 216 -4.32 0.91 19.24
CA PRO A 216 -4.04 2.19 18.60
C PRO A 216 -2.86 2.88 19.34
N PRO A 217 -1.87 3.42 18.62
CA PRO A 217 -0.77 4.15 19.24
C PRO A 217 -1.25 5.48 19.79
N LYS A 218 -0.61 5.96 20.86
CA LYS A 218 -0.99 7.21 21.55
C LYS A 218 -0.39 8.42 20.83
N VAL A 219 -1.00 8.82 19.72
CA VAL A 219 -0.56 9.96 18.87
C VAL A 219 -0.59 11.28 19.64
N ALA A 220 0.47 12.08 19.49
CA ALA A 220 0.65 13.37 20.14
C ALA A 220 -0.35 14.46 19.67
N ALA A 221 -0.52 15.49 20.49
CA ALA A 221 -1.08 16.75 20.02
C ALA A 221 -0.04 17.48 19.13
N LEU A 222 -0.53 18.29 18.20
CA LEU A 222 0.29 18.98 17.19
C LEU A 222 1.50 19.71 17.83
N GLY A 223 2.69 19.47 17.26
CA GLY A 223 3.94 20.12 17.66
C GLY A 223 4.61 19.64 18.95
N ARG A 224 4.09 18.61 19.65
CA ARG A 224 4.64 18.12 20.93
C ARG A 224 4.88 16.60 21.00
N GLY A 225 5.11 15.96 19.86
CA GLY A 225 5.30 14.51 19.80
C GLY A 225 6.76 14.11 19.55
N PHE A 226 7.12 12.91 20.04
CA PHE A 226 8.42 12.29 19.79
C PHE A 226 8.30 11.33 18.61
N GLU A 227 9.23 11.37 17.66
CA GLU A 227 9.25 10.39 16.57
C GLU A 227 9.50 8.98 17.14
N ALA A 228 8.63 8.04 16.77
CA ALA A 228 8.65 6.65 17.20
C ALA A 228 8.03 5.77 16.11
N TRP A 229 7.95 4.46 16.35
CA TRP A 229 7.34 3.48 15.43
C TRP A 229 6.18 2.74 16.10
N PHE A 230 5.18 2.32 15.33
CA PHE A 230 4.07 1.48 15.76
C PHE A 230 3.79 0.41 14.70
N TYR A 231 3.18 -0.70 15.07
CA TYR A 231 2.67 -1.69 14.11
C TYR A 231 1.19 -1.41 13.83
N ASP A 232 0.85 -1.18 12.57
CA ASP A 232 -0.55 -1.17 12.15
C ASP A 232 -1.00 -2.61 11.90
N SER A 233 -1.75 -3.19 12.85
CA SER A 233 -2.31 -4.53 12.69
C SER A 233 -3.34 -4.64 11.58
N LYS A 234 -4.01 -3.54 11.20
CA LYS A 234 -4.95 -3.54 10.08
C LYS A 234 -4.25 -3.65 8.73
N VAL A 235 -2.98 -3.26 8.62
CA VAL A 235 -2.17 -3.29 7.38
C VAL A 235 -1.04 -4.32 7.44
N GLY A 236 -0.70 -4.81 8.63
CA GLY A 236 0.37 -5.77 8.87
C GLY A 236 1.78 -5.20 8.68
N LYS A 237 1.98 -3.90 8.90
CA LYS A 237 3.23 -3.17 8.62
C LYS A 237 3.62 -2.28 9.80
N CYS A 238 4.92 -2.12 10.04
CA CYS A 238 5.45 -1.10 10.96
C CYS A 238 5.59 0.25 10.27
N SER A 239 5.16 1.31 10.95
CA SER A 239 5.12 2.68 10.45
C SER A 239 5.62 3.65 11.52
N LYS A 240 6.19 4.78 11.10
CA LYS A 240 6.52 5.89 12.02
C LYS A 240 5.26 6.50 12.64
N PHE A 241 5.39 7.26 13.73
CA PHE A 241 4.41 8.23 14.21
C PHE A 241 5.00 9.20 15.24
N PHE A 242 4.25 10.28 15.53
CA PHE A 242 4.54 11.19 16.63
C PHE A 242 3.83 10.73 17.91
N SER A 243 4.61 10.17 18.85
CA SER A 243 4.17 9.61 20.13
C SER A 243 4.01 10.66 21.23
N ARG A 244 2.99 10.51 22.09
CA ARG A 244 2.88 11.23 23.38
C ARG A 244 3.98 10.81 24.37
N HIS A 245 4.50 9.60 24.25
CA HIS A 245 5.45 8.99 25.18
C HIS A 245 6.87 9.02 24.61
N THR A 246 7.83 9.45 25.44
CA THR A 246 9.26 9.56 25.12
C THR A 246 9.93 8.20 24.93
N LYS A 247 9.46 7.15 25.62
CA LYS A 247 10.02 5.80 25.64
C LYS A 247 8.94 4.74 25.42
N SER A 248 9.33 3.52 25.10
CA SER A 248 8.43 2.37 25.03
C SER A 248 8.10 1.85 26.43
N GLU A 249 6.83 1.46 26.62
CA GLU A 249 6.24 1.03 27.88
C GLU A 249 5.41 -0.24 27.65
N LEU A 250 5.12 -1.00 28.71
CA LEU A 250 4.22 -2.15 28.62
C LEU A 250 2.82 -1.73 28.15
N ARG A 251 2.21 -2.52 27.27
CA ARG A 251 0.90 -2.25 26.63
C ARG A 251 0.83 -0.96 25.79
N LEU A 252 1.97 -0.42 25.35
CA LEU A 252 2.02 0.71 24.41
C LEU A 252 2.45 0.24 23.01
N ASN A 253 1.65 0.53 21.98
CA ASN A 253 2.08 0.35 20.58
C ASN A 253 3.04 1.49 20.19
N ARG A 254 4.27 1.41 20.70
CA ARG A 254 5.38 2.34 20.44
C ARG A 254 6.69 1.57 20.53
N PHE A 255 7.59 1.82 19.59
CA PHE A 255 8.95 1.30 19.50
C PHE A 255 9.90 2.46 19.15
N ASP A 256 11.16 2.41 19.58
CA ASP A 256 12.15 3.46 19.29
C ASP A 256 12.60 3.45 17.82
N ASN A 257 12.54 2.29 17.16
CA ASN A 257 12.95 2.12 15.78
C ASN A 257 12.14 1.02 15.06
N GLU A 258 12.29 0.97 13.73
CA GLU A 258 11.60 0.01 12.86
C GLU A 258 11.95 -1.44 13.19
N THR A 259 13.22 -1.74 13.48
CA THR A 259 13.69 -3.09 13.82
C THR A 259 13.01 -3.62 15.08
N GLN A 260 12.96 -2.84 16.16
CA GLN A 260 12.21 -3.20 17.38
C GLN A 260 10.72 -3.49 17.10
N CYS A 261 10.09 -2.72 16.21
CA CYS A 261 8.70 -2.91 15.83
C CYS A 261 8.50 -4.21 15.03
N ASN A 262 9.36 -4.44 14.03
CA ASN A 262 9.31 -5.64 13.19
C ASN A 262 9.63 -6.90 14.01
N ASP A 263 10.74 -6.90 14.76
CA ASP A 263 11.16 -8.01 15.64
C ASP A 263 10.06 -8.36 16.68
N LYS A 264 9.22 -7.39 17.10
CA LYS A 264 8.15 -7.62 18.08
C LYS A 264 6.79 -7.99 17.48
N CYS A 265 6.41 -7.44 16.33
CA CYS A 265 5.06 -7.55 15.76
C CYS A 265 4.99 -8.23 14.38
N ARG A 266 6.12 -8.65 13.81
CA ARG A 266 6.25 -9.44 12.57
C ARG A 266 7.20 -10.62 12.77
N ALA A 267 7.15 -11.27 13.94
CA ALA A 267 8.07 -12.34 14.34
C ALA A 267 8.06 -13.57 13.41
N ASP A 268 7.01 -13.74 12.58
CA ASP A 268 6.97 -14.75 11.51
C ASP A 268 7.99 -14.48 10.40
N VAL A 269 8.40 -13.21 10.21
CA VAL A 269 9.31 -12.76 9.16
C VAL A 269 10.75 -12.72 9.69
N PRO A 270 11.70 -13.47 9.09
CA PRO A 270 13.10 -13.44 9.52
C PRO A 270 13.68 -12.03 9.46
N ARG A 271 14.37 -11.60 10.52
CA ARG A 271 14.89 -10.23 10.65
C ARG A 271 15.74 -9.76 9.48
N LEU A 272 16.53 -10.65 8.86
CA LEU A 272 17.34 -10.36 7.67
C LEU A 272 16.52 -9.73 6.54
N CYS A 273 15.22 -10.03 6.44
CA CYS A 273 14.31 -9.48 5.42
C CYS A 273 14.03 -7.97 5.60
N PHE A 274 14.45 -7.37 6.71
CA PHE A 274 14.36 -5.94 6.98
C PHE A 274 15.71 -5.22 6.88
N GLU A 275 16.79 -5.96 6.64
CA GLU A 275 18.15 -5.42 6.53
C GLU A 275 18.43 -5.03 5.07
N LYS A 276 19.21 -3.97 4.83
CA LYS A 276 19.55 -3.55 3.45
C LYS A 276 20.58 -4.53 2.87
N PRO A 277 20.49 -4.90 1.57
CA PRO A 277 21.50 -5.76 0.95
C PRO A 277 22.86 -5.07 0.96
N GLU A 278 23.84 -5.73 1.58
CA GLU A 278 25.25 -5.31 1.51
C GLU A 278 25.75 -5.36 0.07
N ASN A 279 26.67 -4.45 -0.28
CA ASN A 279 27.45 -4.49 -1.51
C ASN A 279 26.62 -4.54 -2.81
N GLY A 280 25.41 -3.97 -2.81
CA GLY A 280 24.65 -3.67 -4.03
C GLY A 280 25.20 -2.41 -4.72
N GLY A 281 25.40 -2.47 -6.04
CA GLY A 281 25.93 -1.35 -6.80
C GLY A 281 25.95 -1.55 -8.31
N HIS A 282 26.05 -0.46 -9.07
CA HIS A 282 25.99 -0.47 -10.55
C HIS A 282 27.12 -1.25 -11.24
N GLN A 283 28.20 -1.58 -10.51
CA GLN A 283 29.34 -2.37 -11.00
C GLN A 283 29.36 -3.81 -10.45
N GLY A 284 28.22 -4.29 -9.93
CA GLY A 284 28.10 -5.66 -9.43
C GLY A 284 28.34 -6.71 -10.52
N SER A 285 29.13 -7.74 -10.17
CA SER A 285 29.54 -8.83 -11.07
C SER A 285 28.65 -10.06 -10.99
N LYS A 286 27.88 -10.22 -9.90
CA LYS A 286 26.93 -11.32 -9.72
C LYS A 286 25.51 -10.78 -9.62
N SER A 287 24.63 -11.37 -10.41
CA SER A 287 23.19 -11.15 -10.38
C SER A 287 22.54 -11.91 -9.23
N MET A 288 21.87 -11.20 -8.33
CA MET A 288 21.33 -11.71 -7.06
C MET A 288 19.92 -11.15 -6.79
N TRP A 289 19.23 -11.74 -5.80
CA TRP A 289 17.92 -11.28 -5.33
C TRP A 289 18.01 -10.72 -3.91
N THR A 290 17.23 -9.69 -3.62
CA THR A 290 17.06 -9.09 -2.29
C THR A 290 15.58 -8.91 -2.00
N TYR A 291 15.16 -8.98 -0.74
CA TYR A 291 13.79 -8.63 -0.36
C TYR A 291 13.67 -7.15 -0.06
N ASP A 292 12.84 -6.43 -0.83
CA ASP A 292 12.43 -5.07 -0.48
C ASP A 292 11.12 -5.14 0.32
N SER A 293 11.23 -5.00 1.64
CA SER A 293 10.09 -4.99 2.56
C SER A 293 9.22 -3.74 2.46
N SER A 294 9.68 -2.68 1.79
CA SER A 294 8.91 -1.43 1.63
C SER A 294 7.80 -1.56 0.59
N VAL A 295 8.08 -2.27 -0.51
CA VAL A 295 7.13 -2.66 -1.58
C VAL A 295 6.71 -4.14 -1.52
N SER A 296 7.21 -4.88 -0.52
CA SER A 296 6.91 -6.28 -0.21
C SER A 296 7.18 -7.27 -1.37
N GLN A 297 8.32 -7.11 -2.05
CA GLN A 297 8.70 -7.88 -3.25
C GLN A 297 10.15 -8.34 -3.20
N CYS A 298 10.41 -9.52 -3.78
CA CYS A 298 11.76 -9.95 -4.13
C CYS A 298 12.19 -9.24 -5.42
N VAL A 299 13.25 -8.46 -5.34
CA VAL A 299 13.76 -7.66 -6.46
C VAL A 299 15.18 -8.08 -6.83
N PHE A 300 15.49 -7.98 -8.12
CA PHE A 300 16.77 -8.34 -8.70
C PHE A 300 17.77 -7.18 -8.58
N PHE A 301 19.03 -7.47 -8.25
CA PHE A 301 20.08 -6.46 -8.18
C PHE A 301 21.45 -7.03 -8.59
N GLN A 302 22.38 -6.12 -8.94
CA GLN A 302 23.78 -6.47 -9.17
C GLN A 302 24.59 -6.25 -7.89
N TRP A 303 25.40 -7.25 -7.54
CA TRP A 303 26.12 -7.34 -6.27
C TRP A 303 27.63 -7.47 -6.52
N THR A 304 28.45 -6.71 -5.79
CA THR A 304 29.90 -6.56 -6.04
C THR A 304 30.77 -7.57 -5.30
N GLY A 305 30.21 -8.41 -4.42
CA GLY A 305 30.93 -9.49 -3.74
C GLY A 305 31.16 -9.27 -2.24
N GLY A 306 31.31 -10.36 -1.51
CA GLY A 306 31.47 -10.46 -0.05
C GLY A 306 31.04 -11.85 0.39
N ASP A 307 31.72 -12.50 1.34
CA ASP A 307 31.63 -13.96 1.43
C ASP A 307 30.20 -14.52 1.67
N THR A 308 29.70 -15.31 0.71
CA THR A 308 28.46 -16.09 0.79
C THR A 308 28.81 -17.57 1.00
N GLY A 309 29.70 -17.84 1.95
CA GLY A 309 30.35 -19.13 2.18
C GLY A 309 29.38 -20.29 2.47
N GLY A 310 28.94 -20.94 1.41
CA GLY A 310 28.07 -22.12 1.42
C GLY A 310 28.44 -23.07 0.28
N LYS A 311 29.73 -23.42 0.16
CA LYS A 311 30.23 -24.28 -0.92
C LYS A 311 29.63 -25.68 -0.82
N ASN A 312 28.87 -26.07 -1.84
CA ASN A 312 28.97 -27.39 -2.45
C ASN A 312 28.73 -27.22 -3.95
N VAL A 313 29.69 -27.63 -4.76
CA VAL A 313 29.59 -27.70 -6.22
C VAL A 313 29.81 -29.15 -6.60
N PHE A 314 28.70 -29.86 -6.80
CA PHE A 314 28.58 -31.19 -7.37
C PHE A 314 27.25 -31.25 -8.12
#